data_AF-A0A1Y6KJS5-F1
#
_entry.id   AF-A0A1Y6KJS5-F1
#
_cell.length_a   1.000
_cell.length_b   1.000
_cell.length_c   1.000
_cell.angle_alpha   90.00
_cell.angle_beta   90.00
_cell.angle_gamma   90.00
#
_symmetry.space_group_name_H-M   'P 1'
#
loop_
_entity.id
_entity.type
_entity.pdbx_description
1 polymer ?
#
loop_
_entity_poly.entity_id
_entity_poly.type
_entity_poly.pdbx_seq_one_letter_code
_entity_poly.pdbx_strand_id
1 'polypeptide(L)' 'MTKLMFAVAVSLSVLPSFALAQGHMGTPQEQKACAGDAKRFCRAQLGDDFGVQNCLTQNRAKLSKRCSAVFQSHGM' A
#
# COMPACT_ATOMS: atom_id res chain seq x y z
N MET A 1 -58.89 1.13 -25.10
CA MET A 1 -58.40 2.52 -25.14
C MET A 1 -57.03 2.56 -24.48
N THR A 2 -56.01 2.44 -25.31
CA THR A 2 -54.58 2.39 -24.96
C THR A 2 -54.09 3.79 -24.58
N LYS A 3 -53.59 3.95 -23.35
CA LYS A 3 -52.80 5.11 -22.95
C LYS A 3 -51.48 4.60 -22.40
N LEU A 4 -50.43 4.87 -23.18
CA LEU A 4 -49.03 4.69 -22.83
C LEU A 4 -48.75 5.26 -21.45
N MET A 5 -47.72 4.75 -20.75
CA MET A 5 -46.65 5.61 -20.23
C MET A 5 -45.58 4.86 -19.40
N PHE A 6 -44.36 5.37 -19.57
CA PHE A 6 -43.12 5.18 -18.81
C PHE A 6 -42.31 3.89 -18.99
N ALA A 7 -41.43 3.94 -19.98
CA ALA A 7 -40.20 3.16 -20.03
C ALA A 7 -39.38 3.40 -18.75
N VAL A 8 -39.27 2.36 -17.92
CA VAL A 8 -38.32 2.34 -16.80
C VAL A 8 -36.96 1.98 -17.38
N ALA A 9 -36.19 2.99 -17.78
CA ALA A 9 -34.77 2.82 -18.04
C ALA A 9 -34.07 2.56 -16.70
N VAL A 10 -33.93 1.29 -16.34
CA VAL A 10 -33.10 0.85 -15.20
C VAL A 10 -31.66 1.21 -15.54
N SER A 11 -31.26 2.41 -15.13
CA SER A 11 -29.88 2.86 -15.22
C SER A 11 -29.09 2.11 -14.16
N LEU A 12 -28.35 1.09 -14.61
CA LEU A 12 -27.45 0.29 -13.78
C LEU A 12 -26.35 1.22 -13.24
N SER A 13 -26.57 1.75 -12.04
CA SER A 13 -25.57 2.53 -11.31
C SER A 13 -24.50 1.55 -10.84
N VAL A 14 -23.44 1.43 -11.63
CA VAL A 14 -22.21 0.73 -11.24
C VAL A 14 -21.61 1.53 -10.08
N LEU A 15 -21.82 1.07 -8.85
CA LEU A 15 -21.09 1.60 -7.70
C LEU A 15 -19.62 1.24 -7.88
N PRO A 16 -18.68 2.20 -7.94
CA PRO A 16 -17.27 1.88 -7.85
C PRO A 16 -17.05 1.28 -6.46
N SER A 17 -16.66 0.01 -6.44
CA SER A 17 -16.22 -0.66 -5.22
C SER A 17 -14.94 0.05 -4.77
N PHE A 18 -15.05 0.93 -3.78
CA PHE A 18 -13.89 1.46 -3.06
C PHE A 18 -13.29 0.29 -2.29
N ALA A 19 -12.40 -0.45 -2.93
CA ALA A 19 -11.54 -1.40 -2.25
C ALA A 19 -10.63 -0.59 -1.33
N LEU A 20 -11.04 -0.43 -0.07
CA LEU A 20 -10.17 0.02 1.00
C LEU A 20 -9.10 -1.06 1.18
N ALA A 21 -8.01 -0.94 0.41
CA ALA A 21 -6.82 -1.72 0.61
C ALA A 21 -6.37 -1.43 2.05
N GLN A 22 -6.56 -2.39 2.95
CA GLN A 22 -6.03 -2.35 4.31
C GLN A 22 -4.51 -2.42 4.16
N GLY A 23 -3.92 -1.22 4.08
CA GLY A 23 -2.57 -0.96 3.61
C GLY A 23 -1.53 -1.55 4.55
N HIS A 24 -1.01 -2.71 4.18
CA HIS A 24 0.36 -3.04 4.56
C HIS A 24 1.24 -2.00 3.88
N MET A 25 2.08 -1.33 4.66
CA MET A 25 2.97 -0.30 4.13
C MET A 25 4.03 -0.97 3.25
N GLY A 26 4.12 -0.52 2.00
CA GLY A 26 4.96 -1.14 0.97
C GLY A 26 4.41 -2.46 0.42
N THR A 27 4.73 -2.73 -0.84
CA THR A 27 4.46 -4.00 -1.50
C THR A 27 5.29 -5.14 -0.87
N PRO A 28 4.85 -6.40 -0.98
CA PRO A 28 5.64 -7.54 -0.51
C PRO A 28 7.05 -7.59 -1.09
N GLN A 29 7.24 -7.07 -2.30
CA GLN A 29 8.53 -7.00 -2.98
C GLN A 29 9.47 -5.97 -2.33
N GLU A 30 8.92 -4.83 -1.92
CA GLU A 30 9.63 -3.79 -1.16
C GLU A 30 9.99 -4.25 0.25
N GLN A 31 9.05 -4.88 0.95
CA GLN A 31 9.31 -5.46 2.26
C GLN A 31 10.42 -6.50 2.20
N LYS A 32 10.41 -7.39 1.19
CA LYS A 32 11.49 -8.36 0.96
C LYS A 32 12.82 -7.71 0.62
N ALA A 33 12.81 -6.58 -0.08
CA ALA A 33 14.02 -5.82 -0.38
C ALA A 33 14.66 -5.22 0.88
N CYS A 34 13.84 -4.80 1.84
CA CYS A 34 14.26 -4.18 3.09
C CYS A 34 14.37 -5.15 4.28
N ALA A 35 13.94 -6.41 4.15
CA ALA A 35 13.90 -7.37 5.25
C ALA A 35 15.26 -7.60 5.94
N GLY A 36 16.37 -7.53 5.20
CA GLY A 36 17.72 -7.62 5.78
C GLY A 36 18.05 -6.43 6.67
N ASP A 37 17.75 -5.23 6.19
CA ASP A 37 17.98 -3.97 6.91
C ASP A 37 17.03 -3.83 8.11
N ALA A 38 15.76 -4.21 7.95
CA ALA A 38 14.78 -4.24 9.04
C ALA A 38 15.23 -5.15 10.18
N LYS A 39 15.73 -6.36 9.86
CA LYS A 39 16.27 -7.29 10.88
C LYS A 39 17.54 -6.79 11.56
N ARG A 40 18.28 -5.86 10.94
CA ARG A 40 19.53 -5.32 11.47
C ARG A 40 19.32 -4.06 12.30
N PHE A 41 18.50 -3.14 11.81
CA PHE A 41 18.31 -1.81 12.39
C PHE A 41 17.00 -1.67 13.16
N CYS A 42 15.97 -2.45 12.80
CA CYS A 42 14.59 -2.26 13.25
C CYS A 42 14.02 -3.48 13.98
N ARG A 43 14.87 -4.22 14.71
CA ARG A 43 14.46 -5.46 15.40
C ARG A 43 13.29 -5.28 16.35
N ALA A 44 13.22 -4.14 17.04
CA ALA A 44 12.17 -3.83 18.00
C ALA A 44 10.80 -3.58 17.34
N GLN A 45 10.81 -3.28 16.04
CA GLN A 45 9.62 -2.93 15.25
C GLN A 45 9.16 -4.09 14.37
N LEU A 46 9.90 -5.21 14.31
CA LEU A 46 9.51 -6.36 13.50
C LEU A 46 8.14 -6.89 13.94
N GLY A 47 7.17 -6.86 13.01
CA GLY A 47 5.77 -7.22 13.26
C GLY A 47 4.81 -6.03 13.25
N ASP A 48 5.34 -4.80 13.26
CA ASP A 48 4.59 -3.58 13.00
C ASP A 48 5.11 -2.93 11.71
N ASP A 49 4.34 -3.04 10.62
CA ASP A 49 4.74 -2.51 9.31
C ASP A 49 5.00 -1.01 9.35
N PHE A 50 4.19 -0.24 10.09
CA PHE A 50 4.38 1.20 10.27
C PHE A 50 5.66 1.49 11.06
N GLY A 51 5.87 0.76 12.15
CA GLY A 51 7.09 0.84 12.96
C GLY A 51 8.35 0.52 12.16
N VAL A 52 8.32 -0.54 11.34
CA VAL A 52 9.44 -0.93 10.47
C VAL A 52 9.70 0.17 9.45
N GLN A 53 8.68 0.67 8.76
CA GLN A 53 8.87 1.74 7.78
C GLN A 53 9.47 2.98 8.42
N ASN A 54 8.92 3.45 9.55
CA ASN A 54 9.44 4.63 10.24
C ASN A 54 10.91 4.43 10.69
N CYS A 55 11.24 3.24 11.17
CA CYS A 55 12.62 2.91 11.53
C CYS A 55 13.56 2.89 10.32
N LEU A 56 13.13 2.31 9.19
CA LEU A 56 13.91 2.30 7.95
C LEU A 56 14.10 3.72 7.41
N THR A 57 13.06 4.56 7.46
CA THR A 57 13.15 5.99 7.07
C THR A 57 14.16 6.74 7.94
N GLN A 58 14.19 6.51 9.25
CA GLN A 58 15.20 7.12 10.12
C GLN A 58 16.63 6.62 9.83
N ASN A 59 16.76 5.42 9.25
CA ASN A 59 18.04 4.81 8.94
C ASN A 59 18.42 4.88 7.46
N ARG A 60 17.76 5.70 6.61
CA ARG A 60 17.98 5.71 5.15
C ARG A 60 19.45 5.77 4.72
N ALA A 61 20.26 6.58 5.40
CA ALA A 61 21.69 6.71 5.11
C ALA A 61 22.51 5.41 5.35
N LYS A 62 21.97 4.46 6.12
CA LYS A 62 22.60 3.19 6.50
C LYS A 62 21.99 1.98 5.80
N LEU A 63 20.91 2.16 5.05
CA LEU A 63 20.23 1.07 4.36
C LEU A 63 21.10 0.51 3.24
N SER A 64 20.87 -0.77 2.90
CA SER A 64 21.46 -1.36 1.71
C SER A 64 21.03 -0.62 0.45
N LYS A 65 21.80 -0.76 -0.64
CA LYS A 65 21.46 -0.18 -1.95
C LYS A 65 20.08 -0.62 -2.43
N ARG A 66 19.73 -1.89 -2.17
CA ARG A 66 18.45 -2.48 -2.59
C ARG A 66 17.28 -1.85 -1.85
N CYS A 67 17.38 -1.70 -0.54
CA CYS A 67 16.32 -1.06 0.24
C CYS A 67 16.27 0.44 -0.07
N SER A 68 17.42 1.14 -0.17
CA SER A 68 17.47 2.55 -0.58
C SER A 68 16.79 2.82 -1.92
N ALA A 69 16.90 1.90 -2.89
CA ALA A 69 16.24 2.02 -4.19
C ALA A 69 14.70 2.03 -4.06
N VAL A 70 14.12 1.27 -3.12
CA VAL A 70 12.68 1.30 -2.81
C VAL A 70 12.24 2.69 -2.37
N PHE A 71 12.99 3.26 -1.43
CA PHE A 71 12.77 4.60 -0.90
C PHE A 71 13.00 5.71 -1.96
N GLN A 72 13.70 5.41 -3.07
CA GLN A 72 13.91 6.33 -4.20
C GLN A 72 12.84 6.19 -5.28
N SER A 73 12.31 4.99 -5.52
CA SER A 73 11.35 4.74 -6.59
C SER A 73 9.92 5.15 -6.24
N HIS A 74 9.53 5.05 -4.96
CA HIS A 74 8.14 5.28 -4.52
C HIS A 74 7.97 6.38 -3.47
N GLY A 75 9.05 7.06 -3.04
CA GLY A 75 8.97 8.23 -2.15
C GLY A 75 8.49 7.94 -0.72
N MET A 76 8.26 6.66 -0.37
CA MET A 76 8.25 6.22 1.03
C MET A 76 9.60 6.49 1.65
#